data_AF-A0A940QPJ6-F1
#
_entry.id   AF-A0A940QPJ6-F1
#
_cell.length_a   1.000
_cell.length_b   1.000
_cell.length_c   1.000
_cell.angle_alpha   90.00
_cell.angle_beta   90.00
_cell.angle_gamma   90.00
#
_symmetry.space_group_name_H-M   'P 1'
#
loop_
_entity.id
_entity.type
_entity.pdbx_description
1 polymer ?
#
loop_
_entity_poly.entity_id
_entity_poly.type
_entity_poly.pdbx_seq_one_letter_code
_entity_poly.pdbx_strand_id
1 'polypeptide(L)'
;MQKDFIFQSKILTGGSNMRQFRYISIFLVTLFFCSIFTLTALAQEKLPEIVKNIEPSTVIIMTYDIRGKIIGKGSGFFISQSGDIITNRHVLTGVHRAEVKTAKGKVQPITMIVGEDKESDIIRASVNIPIESVRPLSVSISIPEVGERVAVIGSPLGLERTVSDGIVSAIREIPA
;
A
#
# COMPACT_ATOMS: atom_id res chain seq x y z
N MET A 1 -83.76 29.05 -31.43
CA MET A 1 -82.86 28.04 -32.04
C MET A 1 -81.43 28.41 -31.65
N GLN A 2 -81.05 28.52 -30.37
CA GLN A 2 -80.88 27.52 -29.31
C GLN A 2 -79.67 26.60 -29.56
N LYS A 3 -78.56 26.92 -28.85
CA LYS A 3 -77.38 26.08 -28.48
C LYS A 3 -76.50 25.66 -29.68
N ASP A 4 -75.24 26.08 -29.80
CA ASP A 4 -74.09 25.52 -29.07
C ASP A 4 -72.90 26.50 -29.05
N PHE A 5 -73.06 27.62 -28.35
CA PHE A 5 -71.94 28.38 -27.80
C PHE A 5 -71.50 27.64 -26.52
N ILE A 6 -70.20 27.39 -26.36
CA ILE A 6 -69.52 26.59 -25.30
C ILE A 6 -69.23 25.15 -25.76
N PHE A 7 -68.04 24.96 -26.34
CA PHE A 7 -67.13 23.79 -26.32
C PHE A 7 -66.23 23.96 -27.55
N GLN A 8 -65.06 24.60 -27.47
CA GLN A 8 -63.79 23.89 -27.28
C GLN A 8 -62.65 24.92 -27.28
N SER A 9 -62.32 25.53 -26.13
CA SER A 9 -61.08 26.30 -25.93
C SER A 9 -59.98 25.45 -25.29
N LYS A 10 -59.99 24.13 -25.51
CA LYS A 10 -59.12 23.22 -24.76
C LYS A 10 -58.91 21.94 -25.56
N ILE A 11 -57.88 21.92 -26.42
CA ILE A 11 -57.01 20.78 -26.80
C ILE A 11 -55.96 21.36 -27.78
N LEU A 12 -55.06 22.20 -27.27
CA LEU A 12 -53.79 22.53 -27.94
C LEU A 12 -52.66 22.54 -26.92
N THR A 13 -52.59 21.52 -26.05
CA THR A 13 -51.42 21.26 -25.19
C THR A 13 -51.66 19.93 -24.46
N GLY A 14 -51.23 18.81 -25.04
CA GLY A 14 -51.50 17.51 -24.41
C GLY A 14 -50.86 16.30 -25.08
N GLY A 15 -49.66 16.43 -25.64
CA GLY A 15 -48.97 15.30 -26.27
C GLY A 15 -47.45 15.27 -26.12
N SER A 16 -46.80 16.37 -25.72
CA SER A 16 -45.35 16.48 -25.63
C SER A 16 -44.77 16.15 -24.25
N ASN A 17 -45.52 16.36 -23.16
CA ASN A 17 -44.99 16.27 -21.79
C ASN A 17 -44.59 14.83 -21.39
N MET A 18 -45.39 13.83 -21.73
CA MET A 18 -45.13 12.43 -21.31
C MET A 18 -43.86 11.83 -21.91
N ARG A 19 -43.47 12.24 -23.14
CA ARG A 19 -42.22 11.80 -23.76
C ARG A 19 -41.01 12.52 -23.16
N GLN A 20 -41.14 13.82 -22.86
CA GLN A 20 -40.08 14.63 -22.24
C GLN A 20 -39.72 14.14 -20.83
N PHE A 21 -40.72 13.81 -19.99
CA PHE A 21 -40.47 13.22 -18.66
C PHE A 21 -39.71 11.88 -18.75
N ARG A 22 -39.99 11.06 -19.77
CA ARG A 22 -39.30 9.78 -19.97
C ARG A 22 -37.83 9.97 -20.35
N TYR A 23 -37.51 10.96 -21.19
CA TYR A 23 -36.12 11.27 -21.54
C TYR A 23 -35.33 11.86 -20.37
N ILE A 24 -35.96 12.71 -19.55
CA ILE A 24 -35.33 13.28 -18.35
C ILE A 24 -35.01 12.17 -17.32
N SER A 25 -35.93 11.23 -17.08
CA SER A 25 -35.65 10.10 -16.19
C SER A 25 -34.55 9.18 -16.72
N ILE A 26 -34.53 8.87 -18.02
CA ILE A 26 -33.45 8.06 -18.61
C ILE A 26 -32.10 8.79 -18.49
N PHE A 27 -32.08 10.09 -18.75
CA PHE A 27 -30.89 10.92 -18.62
C PHE A 27 -30.38 11.03 -17.18
N LEU A 28 -31.28 11.15 -16.19
CA LEU A 28 -30.92 11.17 -14.78
C LEU A 28 -30.42 9.80 -14.30
N VAL A 29 -31.02 8.70 -14.77
CA VAL A 29 -30.56 7.34 -14.46
C VAL A 29 -29.19 7.07 -15.08
N THR A 30 -28.94 7.50 -16.32
CA THR A 30 -27.60 7.37 -16.92
C THR A 30 -26.57 8.28 -16.26
N LEU A 31 -26.93 9.48 -15.83
CA LEU A 31 -26.03 10.35 -15.04
C LEU A 31 -25.71 9.75 -13.67
N PHE A 32 -26.69 9.13 -13.02
CA PHE A 32 -26.52 8.46 -11.74
C PHE A 32 -25.64 7.20 -11.88
N PHE A 33 -25.90 6.36 -12.89
CA PHE A 33 -25.05 5.20 -13.20
C PHE A 33 -23.65 5.61 -13.65
N CYS A 34 -23.50 6.69 -14.43
CA CYS A 34 -22.20 7.24 -14.83
C CYS A 34 -21.43 7.76 -13.61
N SER A 35 -22.11 8.48 -12.70
CA SER A 35 -21.52 8.97 -11.45
C SER A 35 -21.05 7.82 -10.54
N ILE A 36 -21.86 6.78 -10.38
CA ILE A 36 -21.49 5.58 -9.61
C ILE A 36 -20.31 4.84 -10.27
N PHE A 37 -20.29 4.75 -11.60
CA PHE A 37 -19.20 4.12 -12.36
C PHE A 37 -17.90 4.93 -12.32
N THR A 38 -17.98 6.27 -12.23
CA THR A 38 -16.79 7.11 -12.03
C THR A 38 -16.22 7.02 -10.62
N LEU A 39 -17.05 6.69 -9.61
CA LEU A 39 -16.61 6.62 -8.22
C LEU A 39 -15.72 5.40 -7.93
N THR A 40 -15.97 4.27 -8.61
CA THR A 40 -15.16 3.05 -8.48
C THR A 40 -13.82 3.13 -9.21
N ALA A 41 -13.72 3.91 -10.30
CA ALA A 41 -12.51 4.02 -11.12
C ALA A 41 -11.37 4.84 -10.48
N LEU A 42 -11.66 5.64 -9.44
CA LEU A 42 -10.68 6.49 -8.76
C LEU A 42 -10.07 5.87 -7.50
N ALA A 43 -10.47 4.65 -7.13
CA ALA A 43 -10.03 3.98 -5.90
C ALA A 43 -8.65 3.32 -5.99
N GLN A 44 -7.73 3.87 -6.79
CA GLN A 44 -6.33 3.45 -6.74
C GLN A 44 -5.64 4.24 -5.63
N GLU A 45 -5.18 3.57 -4.57
CA GLU A 45 -4.43 4.22 -3.51
C GLU A 45 -3.25 4.99 -4.12
N LYS A 46 -3.14 6.27 -3.79
CA LYS A 46 -2.05 7.09 -4.30
C LYS A 46 -0.77 6.67 -3.58
N LEU A 47 0.33 6.52 -4.31
CA LEU A 47 1.63 6.12 -3.77
C LEU A 47 2.03 6.85 -2.45
N PRO A 48 1.81 8.17 -2.29
CA PRO A 48 2.10 8.85 -1.02
C PRO A 48 1.32 8.31 0.18
N GLU A 49 0.08 7.85 -0.02
CA GLU A 49 -0.75 7.26 1.04
C GLU A 49 -0.23 5.88 1.44
N ILE A 50 0.10 5.04 0.46
CA ILE A 50 0.73 3.73 0.67
C ILE A 50 2.02 3.89 1.49
N VAL A 51 2.90 4.82 1.06
CA VAL A 51 4.16 5.10 1.75
C VAL A 51 3.92 5.55 3.17
N LYS A 52 3.00 6.49 3.39
CA LYS A 52 2.67 7.01 4.72
C LYS A 52 2.15 5.93 5.67
N ASN A 53 1.41 4.96 5.14
CA ASN A 53 0.85 3.86 5.92
C ASN A 53 1.89 2.78 6.25
N ILE A 54 2.86 2.55 5.35
CA ILE A 54 3.88 1.50 5.49
C ILE A 54 5.14 2.00 6.23
N GLU A 55 5.47 3.29 6.16
CA GLU A 55 6.68 3.86 6.77
C GLU A 55 6.86 3.45 8.25
N PRO A 56 5.84 3.48 9.13
CA PRO A 56 5.96 3.06 10.53
C PRO A 56 6.36 1.59 10.72
N SER A 57 6.16 0.75 9.71
CA SER A 57 6.47 -0.68 9.71
C SER A 57 7.91 -0.99 9.30
N THR A 58 8.62 0.00 8.74
CA THR A 58 9.99 -0.13 8.27
C THR A 58 11.01 0.30 9.33
N VAL A 59 12.20 -0.31 9.27
CA VAL A 59 13.32 -0.01 10.16
C VAL A 59 14.63 0.12 9.39
N ILE A 60 15.52 0.96 9.91
CA ILE A 60 16.93 1.02 9.49
C ILE A 60 17.72 0.12 10.42
N ILE A 61 18.57 -0.73 9.87
CA ILE A 61 19.45 -1.62 10.66
C ILE A 61 20.85 -1.03 10.64
N MET A 62 21.46 -0.90 11.81
CA MET A 62 22.83 -0.46 11.99
C MET A 62 23.63 -1.59 12.61
N THR A 63 24.78 -1.90 12.02
CA THR A 63 25.64 -2.99 12.50
C THR A 63 26.99 -2.47 12.95
N TYR A 64 27.53 -3.13 13.97
CA TYR A 64 28.71 -2.66 14.69
C TYR A 64 29.76 -3.75 14.79
N ASP A 65 31.03 -3.33 14.80
CA ASP A 65 32.16 -4.19 15.14
C ASP A 65 32.36 -4.32 16.67
N ILE A 66 33.39 -5.08 17.07
CA ILE A 66 33.77 -5.29 18.47
C ILE A 66 34.21 -4.00 19.18
N ARG A 67 34.55 -2.94 18.43
CA ARG A 67 34.97 -1.63 18.95
C ARG A 67 33.79 -0.65 19.02
N GLY A 68 32.58 -1.09 18.65
CA GLY A 68 31.38 -0.26 18.63
C GLY A 68 31.33 0.72 17.45
N LYS A 69 32.16 0.55 16.42
CA LYS A 69 32.10 1.37 15.20
C LYS A 69 31.02 0.82 14.27
N ILE A 70 30.23 1.71 13.66
CA ILE A 70 29.27 1.32 12.61
C ILE A 70 30.05 0.81 11.40
N ILE A 71 29.77 -0.43 10.99
CA ILE A 71 30.40 -1.11 9.85
C ILE A 71 29.41 -1.38 8.70
N GLY A 72 28.10 -1.28 8.96
CA GLY A 72 27.09 -1.52 7.95
C GLY A 72 25.76 -0.86 8.27
N LYS A 73 24.97 -0.67 7.21
CA LYS A 73 23.59 -0.22 7.28
C LYS A 73 22.73 -1.08 6.35
N GLY A 74 21.51 -1.36 6.79
CA GLY A 74 20.51 -2.09 6.01
C GLY A 74 19.11 -1.58 6.29
N SER A 75 18.13 -2.25 5.69
CA SER A 75 16.71 -1.98 5.92
C SER A 75 16.00 -3.27 6.30
N GLY A 76 14.89 -3.15 7.01
CA GLY A 76 14.01 -4.26 7.32
C GLY A 76 12.61 -3.78 7.63
N PHE A 77 11.72 -4.70 7.95
CA PHE A 77 10.35 -4.39 8.34
C PHE A 77 9.83 -5.38 9.37
N PHE A 78 8.89 -4.93 10.19
CA PHE A 78 8.25 -5.79 11.19
C PHE A 78 7.27 -6.77 10.55
N ILE A 79 7.26 -8.02 11.03
CA ILE A 79 6.34 -9.08 10.58
C ILE A 79 5.47 -9.62 11.72
N SER A 80 5.77 -9.27 12.97
CA SER A 80 5.00 -9.68 14.15
C SER A 80 4.89 -8.55 15.17
N GLN A 81 3.79 -8.52 15.92
CA GLN A 81 3.58 -7.59 17.01
C GLN A 81 4.61 -7.77 18.14
N SER A 82 5.23 -8.95 18.24
CA SER A 82 6.32 -9.25 19.19
C SER A 82 7.63 -8.52 18.90
N GLY A 83 7.74 -7.83 17.75
CA GLY A 83 8.96 -7.12 17.37
C GLY A 83 9.88 -7.89 16.44
N ASP A 84 9.42 -9.00 15.85
CA ASP A 84 10.20 -9.72 14.85
C ASP A 84 10.26 -8.93 13.54
N ILE A 85 11.44 -8.89 12.94
CA ILE A 85 11.72 -8.24 11.66
C ILE A 85 12.25 -9.22 10.62
N ILE A 86 12.06 -8.87 9.35
CA ILE A 86 12.75 -9.48 8.21
C ILE A 86 13.75 -8.48 7.64
N THR A 87 14.93 -8.98 7.27
CA THR A 87 15.96 -8.24 6.53
C THR A 87 16.77 -9.22 5.67
N ASN A 88 17.77 -8.71 4.96
CA ASN A 88 18.71 -9.54 4.25
C ASN A 88 19.72 -10.20 5.20
N ARG A 89 20.07 -11.46 4.94
CA ARG A 89 21.01 -12.21 5.78
C ARG A 89 22.40 -11.57 5.78
N HIS A 90 22.87 -11.07 4.64
CA HIS A 90 24.17 -10.40 4.55
C HIS A 90 24.28 -9.16 5.45
N VAL A 91 23.16 -8.50 5.80
CA VAL A 91 23.17 -7.32 6.69
C VAL A 91 23.64 -7.71 8.09
N LEU A 92 23.27 -8.89 8.59
CA LEU A 92 23.55 -9.35 9.95
C LEU A 92 24.70 -10.38 10.03
N THR A 93 25.33 -10.70 8.91
CA THR A 93 26.42 -11.69 8.87
C THR A 93 27.75 -11.08 9.31
N GLY A 94 28.46 -11.73 10.24
CA GLY A 94 29.82 -11.34 10.64
C GLY A 94 29.89 -10.07 11.49
N VAL A 95 28.77 -9.61 12.04
CA VAL A 95 28.67 -8.40 12.86
C VAL A 95 28.77 -8.76 14.35
N HIS A 96 29.29 -7.84 15.18
CA HIS A 96 29.37 -8.08 16.62
C HIS A 96 28.03 -7.83 17.32
N ARG A 97 27.34 -6.75 16.93
CA ARG A 97 25.99 -6.42 17.39
C ARG A 97 25.25 -5.63 16.31
N ALA A 98 23.93 -5.61 16.40
CA ALA A 98 23.08 -4.84 15.50
C ALA A 98 21.92 -4.18 16.27
N GLU A 99 21.47 -3.05 15.74
CA GLU A 99 20.35 -2.28 16.28
C GLU A 99 19.39 -1.90 15.15
N VAL A 100 18.11 -1.79 15.48
CA VAL A 100 17.10 -1.21 14.61
C VAL A 100 16.82 0.23 15.02
N LYS A 101 16.70 1.13 14.06
CA LYS A 101 16.18 2.48 14.21
C LYS A 101 14.82 2.54 13.53
N THR A 102 13.77 2.73 14.33
CA THR A 102 12.38 2.81 13.86
C THR A 102 12.09 4.10 13.10
N ALA A 103 10.92 4.16 12.42
CA ALA A 103 10.40 5.38 11.79
C ALA A 103 10.27 6.58 12.76
N LYS A 104 10.11 6.34 14.06
CA LYS A 104 10.08 7.40 15.08
C LYS A 104 11.45 7.77 15.65
N GLY A 105 12.53 7.20 15.09
CA GLY A 105 13.90 7.44 15.52
C GLY A 105 14.34 6.67 16.77
N LYS A 106 13.47 5.85 17.38
CA LYS A 106 13.85 4.99 18.51
C LYS A 106 14.81 3.91 18.04
N VAL A 107 15.92 3.76 18.77
CA VAL A 107 16.92 2.72 18.55
C VAL A 107 16.71 1.59 19.54
N GLN A 108 16.69 0.34 19.06
CA GLN A 108 16.52 -0.85 19.89
C GLN A 108 17.47 -1.97 19.43
N PRO A 109 18.03 -2.78 20.35
CA PRO A 109 18.92 -3.86 19.99
C PRO A 109 18.15 -5.00 19.30
N ILE A 110 18.78 -5.61 18.29
CA ILE A 110 18.41 -6.95 17.85
C ILE A 110 18.94 -7.94 18.89
N THR A 111 18.05 -8.76 19.44
CA THR A 111 18.36 -9.63 20.58
C THR A 111 18.68 -11.06 20.16
N MET A 112 18.09 -11.53 19.05
CA MET A 112 18.21 -12.91 18.62
C MET A 112 17.97 -13.05 17.12
N ILE A 113 18.70 -13.96 16.47
CA ILE A 113 18.34 -14.49 15.16
C ILE A 113 17.37 -15.66 15.38
N VAL A 114 16.16 -15.54 14.82
CA VAL A 114 15.09 -16.53 14.97
C VAL A 114 15.18 -17.60 13.87
N GLY A 115 15.76 -17.25 12.71
CA GLY A 115 16.02 -18.18 11.61
C GLY A 115 16.59 -17.46 10.40
N GLU A 116 17.30 -18.18 9.55
CA GLU A 116 17.87 -17.65 8.31
C GLU A 116 17.68 -18.63 7.16
N ASP A 117 17.59 -18.08 5.95
CA ASP A 117 17.69 -18.80 4.69
C ASP A 117 18.86 -18.20 3.90
N LYS A 118 19.85 -19.03 3.64
CA LYS A 118 21.09 -18.61 2.98
C LYS A 118 20.89 -18.42 1.48
N GLU A 119 20.06 -19.24 0.84
CA GLU A 119 19.91 -19.25 -0.62
C GLU A 119 19.11 -18.02 -1.09
N SER A 120 18.09 -17.62 -0.32
CA SER A 120 17.31 -16.42 -0.60
C SER A 120 17.86 -15.14 0.04
N ASP A 121 18.95 -15.22 0.81
CA ASP A 121 19.55 -14.12 1.57
C ASP A 121 18.53 -13.45 2.51
N ILE A 122 17.75 -14.23 3.26
CA ILE A 122 16.71 -13.76 4.18
C ILE A 122 17.06 -14.14 5.62
N ILE A 123 16.80 -13.23 6.56
CA ILE A 123 16.93 -13.51 7.99
C ILE A 123 15.75 -12.92 8.78
N ARG A 124 15.24 -13.71 9.74
CA ARG A 124 14.27 -13.29 10.75
C ARG A 124 14.99 -13.03 12.05
N ALA A 125 14.85 -11.82 12.59
CA ALA A 125 15.49 -11.41 13.83
C ALA A 125 14.47 -10.81 14.80
N SER A 126 14.67 -11.02 16.10
CA SER A 126 13.81 -10.47 17.15
C SER A 126 14.41 -9.20 17.73
N VAL A 127 13.56 -8.21 18.02
CA VAL A 127 13.94 -6.92 18.58
C VAL A 127 13.23 -6.75 19.91
N ASN A 128 13.97 -6.32 20.94
CA ASN A 128 13.35 -5.91 22.20
C ASN A 128 12.73 -4.52 22.03
N ILE A 129 11.46 -4.46 21.63
CA ILE A 129 10.75 -3.22 21.37
C ILE A 129 9.35 -3.27 21.98
N PRO A 130 8.85 -2.16 22.56
CA PRO A 130 7.48 -2.12 23.06
C PRO A 130 6.45 -2.31 21.95
N ILE A 131 5.42 -3.11 22.23
CA ILE A 131 4.34 -3.46 21.29
C ILE A 131 3.74 -2.23 20.62
N GLU A 132 3.54 -1.12 21.34
CA GLU A 132 2.95 0.10 20.80
C GLU A 132 3.82 0.79 19.72
N SER A 133 5.11 0.47 19.70
CA SER A 133 6.09 0.99 18.73
C SER A 133 6.25 0.10 17.50
N VAL A 134 5.54 -1.04 17.43
CA VAL A 134 5.58 -2.00 16.32
C VAL A 134 4.35 -1.86 15.43
N ARG A 135 4.58 -1.91 14.12
CA ARG A 135 3.55 -1.97 13.08
C ARG A 135 3.92 -3.09 12.12
N PRO A 136 3.36 -4.29 12.26
CA PRO A 136 3.70 -5.41 11.37
C PRO A 136 3.11 -5.22 9.97
N LEU A 137 3.83 -5.70 8.96
CA LEU A 137 3.28 -5.88 7.62
C LEU A 137 2.79 -7.31 7.44
N SER A 138 1.63 -7.44 6.79
CA SER A 138 1.15 -8.73 6.29
C SER A 138 1.99 -9.12 5.07
N VAL A 139 2.59 -10.29 5.12
CA VAL A 139 3.29 -10.87 3.96
C VAL A 139 2.26 -11.59 3.09
N SER A 140 2.16 -11.20 1.83
CA SER A 140 1.30 -11.88 0.86
C SER A 140 1.94 -13.21 0.44
N ILE A 141 1.12 -14.26 0.35
CA ILE A 141 1.51 -15.54 -0.28
C ILE A 141 1.21 -15.56 -1.78
N SER A 142 0.50 -14.55 -2.29
CA SER A 142 0.18 -14.44 -3.70
C SER A 142 1.41 -14.01 -4.48
N ILE A 143 1.71 -14.75 -5.54
CA ILE A 143 2.75 -14.39 -6.50
C ILE A 143 2.18 -13.26 -7.36
N PRO A 144 2.87 -12.10 -7.47
CA PRO A 144 2.39 -10.98 -8.26
C PRO A 144 2.49 -11.27 -9.77
N GLU A 145 1.73 -10.56 -10.58
CA GLU A 145 1.77 -10.70 -12.04
C GLU A 145 2.88 -9.86 -12.68
N VAL A 146 3.42 -10.29 -13.82
CA VAL A 146 4.35 -9.47 -14.60
C VAL A 146 3.61 -8.23 -15.11
N GLY A 147 4.17 -7.04 -14.85
CA GLY A 147 3.55 -5.75 -15.15
C GLY A 147 2.78 -5.14 -13.96
N GLU A 148 2.59 -5.88 -12.88
CA GLU A 148 1.97 -5.35 -11.66
C GLU A 148 2.83 -4.22 -11.06
N ARG A 149 2.18 -3.14 -10.60
CA ARG A 149 2.86 -1.99 -9.97
C ARG A 149 3.42 -2.37 -8.61
N VAL A 150 4.64 -1.92 -8.32
CA VAL A 150 5.31 -2.15 -7.03
C VAL A 150 5.95 -0.86 -6.52
N ALA A 151 5.95 -0.70 -5.21
CA ALA A 151 6.72 0.32 -4.52
C ALA A 151 7.83 -0.34 -3.72
N VAL A 152 9.06 0.14 -3.90
CA VAL A 152 10.22 -0.30 -3.12
C VAL A 152 10.51 0.77 -2.07
N ILE A 153 10.53 0.35 -0.81
CA ILE A 153 10.88 1.21 0.33
C ILE A 153 12.20 0.72 0.88
N GLY A 154 13.19 1.61 0.95
CA GLY A 154 14.52 1.26 1.43
C GLY A 154 15.35 2.48 1.84
N SER A 155 16.61 2.26 2.19
CA SER A 155 17.55 3.32 2.54
C SER A 155 18.88 3.18 1.79
N PRO A 156 18.89 3.35 0.45
CA PRO A 156 20.11 3.29 -0.34
C PRO A 156 21.09 4.42 0.05
N LEU A 157 22.38 4.09 0.12
CA LEU A 157 23.49 5.06 0.25
C LEU A 157 23.44 6.01 1.46
N GLY A 158 22.72 5.63 2.53
CA GLY A 158 22.60 6.47 3.73
C GLY A 158 21.59 7.61 3.61
N LEU A 159 20.85 7.71 2.50
CA LEU A 159 19.63 8.50 2.44
C LEU A 159 18.56 7.74 3.23
N GLU A 160 18.12 8.32 4.34
CA GLU A 160 17.05 7.73 5.14
C GLU A 160 15.74 7.75 4.31
N ARG A 161 15.12 6.58 4.13
CA ARG A 161 13.74 6.42 3.62
C ARG A 161 13.52 6.88 2.16
N THR A 162 14.17 6.20 1.23
CA THR A 162 13.89 6.34 -0.19
C THR A 162 12.73 5.44 -0.60
N VAL A 163 11.88 5.97 -1.50
CA VAL A 163 10.82 5.23 -2.17
C VAL A 163 11.08 5.23 -3.66
N SER A 164 10.90 4.08 -4.30
CA SER A 164 10.92 3.95 -5.76
C SER A 164 9.63 3.28 -6.23
N ASP A 165 9.08 3.78 -7.33
CA ASP A 165 7.90 3.21 -8.01
C ASP A 165 8.38 2.40 -9.23
N GLY A 166 7.72 1.29 -9.52
CA GLY A 166 8.12 0.39 -10.59
C GLY A 166 7.06 -0.64 -10.92
N ILE A 167 7.47 -1.66 -11.68
CA ILE A 167 6.63 -2.81 -12.04
C ILE A 167 7.41 -4.11 -11.84
N VAL A 168 6.69 -5.21 -11.64
CA VAL A 168 7.26 -6.56 -11.70
C VAL A 168 7.70 -6.84 -13.14
N SER A 169 9.00 -6.99 -13.35
CA SER A 169 9.56 -7.21 -14.69
C SER A 169 9.56 -8.69 -15.11
N ALA A 170 9.73 -9.61 -14.17
CA ALA A 170 9.73 -11.05 -14.38
C ALA A 170 9.56 -11.80 -13.04
N ILE A 171 9.08 -13.03 -13.12
CA ILE A 171 9.01 -13.98 -11.99
C ILE A 171 10.02 -15.10 -12.29
N ARG A 172 10.86 -15.44 -11.31
CA ARG A 172 11.90 -16.47 -11.46
C ARG A 172 11.87 -17.39 -10.24
N GLU A 173 12.11 -18.67 -10.48
CA GLU A 173 12.36 -19.62 -9.41
C GLU A 173 13.82 -19.46 -8.94
N ILE A 174 14.03 -19.52 -7.62
CA ILE A 174 15.38 -19.56 -7.05
C ILE A 174 15.90 -20.98 -7.30
N PRO A 175 17.02 -21.15 -8.04
CA PRO A 175 17.62 -22.47 -8.24
C PRO A 175 17.92 -23.13 -6.88
N ALA A 176 17.61 -24.41 -6.76
CA ALA A 176 17.89 -25.21 -5.58
C ALA A 176 19.41 -25.46 -5.39
#